data_AF-A0A0M2CSZ2-F1
#
_entry.id   AF-A0A0M2CSZ2-F1
#
_cell.length_a   1.000
_cell.length_b   1.000
_cell.length_c   1.000
_cell.angle_alpha   90.00
_cell.angle_beta   90.00
_cell.angle_gamma   90.00
#
_symmetry.space_group_name_H-M   'P 1'
#
loop_
_entity.id
_entity.type
_entity.pdbx_description
1 polymer ?
#
loop_
_entity_poly.entity_id
_entity_poly.type
_entity_poly.pdbx_seq_one_letter_code
_entity_poly.pdbx_strand_id
1 'polypeptide(L)'
;MRPEDARLLFVHAHPDDESIATGATMGRYAELGARVVLLTMTRGERGEVIPEPLHALEVGRQGCTDDGTALGRHRVGELDAAAARLGVAERFFAGEPPALDPAVGFAGGTGHYHDSGMSWGPDGRAAPAEDSSPHSLTAAAADEAAAHVAAAVRAVRPHVLVTYDDDGGYGHPDHVRTSAVAVRGAELAARPGADADGEPVDPWHTPLVWAVEGEARSEDPRPQAAVHGSAGRKRAAMAAHATQLVLSGDGSRFALSNGVWQPFSALETYRLLAGDPDAVAAEEETPGRARASVLSALVTSVAAGAVAASVATVLHSAVWYAPAGWWLPWGLLFATALLLSVSLWVGTATRRVWAAAVPGLTGYLVSWLFAYGGDGSVIVVTDPGTPVGILGLAWFGLVFATTLLSVLVTARWLRARRRRTGAG
;
A
#
# COMPACT_ATOMS: atom_id res chain seq x y z
N MET A 1 6.65 7.85 6.15
CA MET A 1 7.29 6.65 5.58
C MET A 1 8.66 7.04 5.14
N ARG A 2 9.67 6.19 5.33
CA ARG A 2 10.97 6.48 4.71
C ARG A 2 10.82 6.31 3.20
N PRO A 3 11.32 7.25 2.36
CA PRO A 3 11.12 7.19 0.92
C PRO A 3 11.55 5.86 0.28
N GLU A 4 12.61 5.23 0.77
CA GLU A 4 13.10 3.93 0.27
C GLU A 4 12.10 2.76 0.45
N ASP A 5 11.18 2.89 1.41
CA ASP A 5 10.14 1.90 1.67
C ASP A 5 8.85 2.21 0.85
N ALA A 6 8.80 3.37 0.18
CA ALA A 6 7.63 3.83 -0.55
C ALA A 6 7.49 3.17 -1.93
N ARG A 7 6.24 2.88 -2.32
CA ARG A 7 5.85 2.34 -3.63
C ARG A 7 4.81 3.28 -4.21
N LEU A 8 5.12 3.90 -5.34
CA LEU A 8 4.26 4.88 -5.99
C LEU A 8 3.87 4.34 -7.36
N LEU A 9 2.57 4.32 -7.66
CA LEU A 9 2.05 3.95 -8.98
C LEU A 9 1.47 5.20 -9.65
N PHE A 10 2.01 5.54 -10.82
CA PHE A 10 1.50 6.61 -11.67
C PHE A 10 0.73 5.97 -12.82
N VAL A 11 -0.51 6.40 -13.04
CA VAL A 11 -1.40 5.88 -14.09
C VAL A 11 -1.69 7.02 -15.07
N HIS A 12 -1.20 6.86 -16.31
CA HIS A 12 -1.30 7.86 -17.36
C HIS A 12 -1.93 7.29 -18.64
N ALA A 13 -2.49 8.16 -19.48
CA ALA A 13 -3.22 7.79 -20.68
C ALA A 13 -2.26 7.49 -21.84
N HIS A 14 -1.30 8.39 -22.09
CA HIS A 14 -0.42 8.33 -23.27
C HIS A 14 1.07 8.43 -22.92
N PRO A 15 1.97 8.01 -23.83
CA PRO A 15 3.40 8.25 -23.71
C PRO A 15 3.80 9.72 -23.85
N ASP A 16 4.15 10.38 -22.75
CA ASP A 16 4.59 11.80 -22.57
C ASP A 16 3.92 12.46 -21.36
N ASP A 17 2.69 12.07 -21.06
CA ASP A 17 1.92 12.52 -19.91
C ASP A 17 2.70 12.40 -18.61
N GLU A 18 3.41 11.29 -18.41
CA GLU A 18 4.21 11.04 -17.20
C GLU A 18 5.33 12.07 -17.07
N SER A 19 5.90 12.50 -18.19
CA SER A 19 6.98 13.47 -18.23
C SER A 19 6.46 14.89 -18.07
N ILE A 20 5.31 15.22 -18.67
CA ILE A 20 4.71 16.56 -18.62
C ILE A 20 4.12 16.84 -17.24
N ALA A 21 3.30 15.91 -16.73
CA ALA A 21 2.46 16.11 -15.56
C ALA A 21 3.14 15.73 -14.25
N THR A 22 3.95 14.67 -14.23
CA THR A 22 4.45 14.06 -12.98
C THR A 22 5.96 13.79 -12.97
N GLY A 23 6.68 14.21 -14.01
CA GLY A 23 8.07 13.83 -14.24
C GLY A 23 9.02 14.38 -13.15
N ALA A 24 8.74 15.56 -12.60
CA ALA A 24 9.56 16.10 -11.52
C ALA A 24 9.38 15.27 -10.25
N THR A 25 8.13 14.95 -9.91
CA THR A 25 7.77 14.16 -8.73
C THR A 25 8.28 12.73 -8.81
N MET A 26 8.08 12.06 -9.94
CA MET A 26 8.62 10.72 -10.21
C MET A 26 10.15 10.71 -10.06
N GLY A 27 10.83 11.67 -10.71
CA GLY A 27 12.28 11.79 -10.62
C GLY A 27 12.79 12.03 -9.20
N ARG A 28 12.08 12.85 -8.42
CA ARG A 28 12.45 13.14 -7.02
C ARG A 28 12.30 11.92 -6.12
N TYR A 29 11.18 11.20 -6.21
CA TYR A 29 10.97 10.02 -5.38
C TYR A 29 11.89 8.87 -5.77
N ALA A 30 12.23 8.72 -7.06
CA ALA A 30 13.25 7.79 -7.50
C ALA A 30 14.65 8.13 -6.93
N GLU A 31 15.05 9.40 -6.90
CA GLU A 31 16.32 9.84 -6.27
C GLU A 31 16.35 9.57 -4.76
N LEU A 32 15.18 9.62 -4.11
CA LEU A 32 15.04 9.29 -2.69
C LEU A 32 14.96 7.77 -2.44
N GLY A 33 15.00 6.94 -3.47
CA GLY A 33 15.04 5.47 -3.37
C GLY A 33 13.66 4.80 -3.36
N ALA A 34 12.58 5.54 -3.58
CA ALA A 34 11.24 4.95 -3.67
C ALA A 34 11.10 4.07 -4.93
N ARG A 35 10.31 3.01 -4.85
CA ARG A 35 9.91 2.23 -6.04
C ARG A 35 8.81 2.98 -6.79
N VAL A 36 9.21 3.69 -7.85
CA VAL A 36 8.30 4.39 -8.76
C VAL A 36 7.92 3.46 -9.91
N VAL A 37 6.62 3.24 -10.10
CA VAL A 37 6.06 2.36 -11.14
C VAL A 37 5.13 3.17 -12.02
N LEU A 38 5.19 2.93 -13.34
CA LEU A 38 4.37 3.61 -14.35
C LEU A 38 3.44 2.64 -15.07
N LEU A 39 2.14 2.94 -15.08
CA LEU A 39 1.14 2.29 -15.91
C LEU A 39 0.67 3.29 -16.97
N THR A 40 0.78 2.92 -18.25
CA THR A 40 0.26 3.72 -19.37
C THR A 40 -0.90 2.99 -20.03
N MET A 41 -2.03 3.67 -20.27
CA MET A 41 -3.25 3.00 -20.75
C MET A 41 -3.25 2.72 -22.26
N THR A 42 -2.64 3.58 -23.07
CA THR A 42 -2.59 3.49 -24.54
C THR A 42 -1.18 3.77 -25.09
N ARG A 43 -0.92 3.51 -26.38
CA ARG A 43 0.39 3.79 -27.00
C ARG A 43 0.44 5.13 -27.74
N GLY A 44 -0.66 5.88 -27.76
CA GLY A 44 -0.69 7.20 -28.37
C GLY A 44 -0.69 7.16 -29.90
N GLU A 45 -1.40 6.19 -30.48
CA GLU A 45 -1.47 5.92 -31.92
C GLU A 45 -2.04 7.11 -32.72
N ARG A 46 -2.81 7.99 -32.08
CA ARG A 46 -3.48 9.14 -32.71
C ARG A 46 -2.71 10.46 -32.51
N GLY A 47 -1.49 10.41 -31.99
CA GLY A 47 -0.66 11.60 -31.77
C GLY A 47 -0.24 12.29 -33.07
N GLU A 48 -0.09 13.61 -33.01
CA GLU A 48 0.60 14.38 -34.06
C GLU A 48 2.12 14.17 -33.96
N VAL A 49 2.85 14.41 -35.05
CA VAL A 49 4.31 14.18 -35.11
C VAL A 49 5.06 15.46 -35.48
N ILE A 50 5.91 15.93 -34.58
CA ILE A 50 6.67 17.17 -34.78
C ILE A 50 7.78 17.00 -35.84
N PRO A 51 8.71 16.03 -35.76
CA PRO A 51 9.86 15.98 -36.65
C PRO A 51 9.47 15.58 -38.08
N GLU A 52 9.84 16.41 -39.06
CA GLU A 52 9.55 16.17 -40.49
C GLU A 52 9.92 14.75 -40.98
N PRO A 53 11.10 14.19 -40.65
CA PRO A 53 11.45 12.85 -41.12
C PRO A 53 10.52 11.73 -40.62
N LEU A 54 9.69 12.00 -39.62
CA LEU A 54 8.77 11.05 -39.00
C LEU A 54 7.29 11.35 -39.31
N HIS A 55 6.98 12.39 -40.09
CA HIS A 55 5.59 12.78 -40.42
C HIS A 55 4.76 11.66 -41.07
N ALA A 56 5.41 10.71 -41.74
CA ALA A 56 4.72 9.55 -42.32
C ALA A 56 4.17 8.57 -41.26
N LEU A 57 4.45 8.76 -39.98
CA LEU A 57 3.88 7.99 -38.87
C LEU A 57 2.53 8.55 -38.38
N GLU A 58 2.24 9.83 -38.62
CA GLU A 58 1.02 10.50 -38.14
C GLU A 58 -0.20 10.06 -38.96
N VAL A 59 -1.28 9.66 -38.28
CA VAL A 59 -2.52 9.26 -38.96
C VAL A 59 -3.14 10.46 -39.67
N GLY A 60 -3.51 10.29 -40.94
CA GLY A 60 -4.08 11.35 -41.77
C GLY A 60 -3.06 12.24 -42.48
N ARG A 61 -1.77 12.12 -42.17
CA ARG A 61 -0.68 12.78 -42.91
C ARG A 61 -0.39 12.08 -44.23
N GLN A 62 0.02 12.85 -45.23
CA GLN A 62 0.47 12.32 -46.52
C GLN A 62 1.65 11.36 -46.31
N GLY A 63 1.50 10.12 -46.77
CA GLY A 63 2.52 9.07 -46.67
C GLY A 63 2.30 8.08 -45.53
N CYS A 64 1.42 8.39 -44.57
CA CYS A 64 0.95 7.40 -43.61
C CYS A 64 -0.04 6.45 -44.28
N THR A 65 0.16 5.14 -44.05
CA THR A 65 -0.66 4.08 -44.65
C THR A 65 -1.22 3.11 -43.61
N ASP A 66 -0.96 3.33 -42.32
CA ASP A 66 -1.49 2.52 -41.23
C ASP A 66 -2.44 3.31 -40.33
N ASP A 67 -2.92 2.66 -39.28
CA ASP A 67 -3.89 3.19 -38.32
C ASP A 67 -3.22 3.85 -37.09
N GLY A 68 -1.94 4.20 -37.19
CA GLY A 68 -1.14 4.74 -36.09
C GLY A 68 -0.34 3.67 -35.35
N THR A 69 -0.47 2.40 -35.72
CA THR A 69 0.33 1.30 -35.15
C THR A 69 1.84 1.56 -35.22
N ALA A 70 2.36 2.13 -36.32
CA ALA A 70 3.77 2.47 -36.42
C ALA A 70 4.17 3.60 -35.47
N LEU A 71 3.33 4.63 -35.31
CA LEU A 71 3.58 5.71 -34.34
C LEU A 71 3.54 5.18 -32.91
N GLY A 72 2.52 4.39 -32.55
CA GLY A 72 2.42 3.78 -31.23
C GLY A 72 3.67 2.96 -30.88
N ARG A 73 4.16 2.13 -31.80
CA ARG A 73 5.43 1.39 -31.62
C ARG A 73 6.64 2.31 -31.45
N HIS A 74 6.70 3.43 -32.18
CA HIS A 74 7.76 4.42 -32.02
C HIS A 74 7.73 5.05 -30.62
N ARG A 75 6.54 5.49 -30.19
CA ARG A 75 6.30 6.13 -28.88
C ARG A 75 6.56 5.19 -27.70
N VAL A 76 6.44 3.86 -27.87
CA VAL A 76 6.90 2.89 -26.86
C VAL A 76 8.40 3.06 -26.57
N GLY A 77 9.22 3.25 -27.61
CA GLY A 77 10.65 3.49 -27.44
C GLY A 77 10.97 4.84 -26.80
N GLU A 78 10.19 5.87 -27.10
CA GLU A 78 10.29 7.19 -26.44
C GLU A 78 9.92 7.09 -24.95
N LEU A 79 8.84 6.36 -24.63
CA LEU A 79 8.43 6.09 -23.25
C LEU A 79 9.50 5.34 -22.46
N ASP A 80 10.11 4.30 -23.04
CA ASP A 80 11.21 3.56 -22.41
C ASP A 80 12.39 4.47 -22.09
N ALA A 81 12.75 5.32 -23.05
CA ALA A 81 13.81 6.29 -22.90
C ALA A 81 13.49 7.35 -21.83
N ALA A 82 12.23 7.80 -21.74
CA ALA A 82 11.76 8.74 -20.73
C ALA A 82 11.73 8.12 -19.33
N ALA A 83 11.10 6.95 -19.19
CA ALA A 83 10.99 6.19 -17.94
C ALA A 83 12.37 5.92 -17.32
N ALA A 84 13.36 5.52 -18.14
CA ALA A 84 14.74 5.32 -17.69
C ALA A 84 15.38 6.61 -17.13
N ARG A 85 15.12 7.78 -17.75
CA ARG A 85 15.64 9.07 -17.29
C ARG A 85 14.95 9.58 -16.03
N LEU A 86 13.66 9.28 -15.87
CA LEU A 86 12.92 9.53 -14.64
C LEU A 86 13.40 8.62 -13.50
N GLY A 87 13.95 7.45 -13.80
CA GLY A 87 14.31 6.44 -12.79
C GLY A 87 13.12 5.61 -12.35
N VAL A 88 12.15 5.42 -13.24
CA VAL A 88 11.05 4.47 -13.06
C VAL A 88 11.65 3.07 -12.91
N ALA A 89 11.24 2.37 -11.85
CA ALA A 89 11.70 1.02 -11.58
C ALA A 89 11.11 0.02 -12.58
N GLU A 90 9.81 0.15 -12.84
CA GLU A 90 9.04 -0.73 -13.73
C GLU A 90 7.99 0.10 -14.48
N ARG A 91 7.80 -0.20 -15.77
CA ARG A 91 6.71 0.36 -16.57
C ARG A 91 6.01 -0.74 -17.36
N PHE A 92 4.71 -0.61 -17.53
CA PHE A 92 3.90 -1.55 -18.33
C PHE A 92 2.71 -0.81 -18.94
N PHE A 93 2.20 -1.34 -20.06
CA PHE A 93 0.91 -0.89 -20.58
C PHE A 93 -0.26 -1.64 -19.92
N ALA A 94 -1.45 -1.05 -19.94
CA ALA A 94 -2.68 -1.78 -19.63
C ALA A 94 -2.81 -2.99 -20.59
N GLY A 95 -2.97 -4.17 -20.02
CA GLY A 95 -2.99 -5.45 -20.73
C GLY A 95 -1.66 -6.18 -20.81
N GLU A 96 -0.56 -5.60 -20.34
CA GLU A 96 0.70 -6.30 -20.13
C GLU A 96 0.83 -6.73 -18.67
N PRO A 97 1.32 -7.94 -18.33
CA PRO A 97 1.55 -8.32 -16.95
C PRO A 97 2.48 -7.31 -16.23
N PRO A 98 2.19 -6.91 -14.98
CA PRO A 98 1.10 -7.38 -14.13
C PRO A 98 -0.23 -6.63 -14.28
N ALA A 99 -0.35 -5.65 -15.18
CA ALA A 99 -1.57 -4.90 -15.46
C ALA A 99 -2.53 -5.62 -16.43
N LEU A 100 -2.67 -6.93 -16.26
CA LEU A 100 -3.57 -7.78 -17.04
C LEU A 100 -4.43 -8.59 -16.07
N ASP A 101 -5.74 -8.38 -16.10
CA ASP A 101 -6.71 -9.26 -15.45
C ASP A 101 -7.24 -10.22 -16.53
N PRO A 102 -7.01 -11.54 -16.41
CA PRO A 102 -7.35 -12.50 -17.45
C PRO A 102 -8.85 -12.80 -17.50
N ALA A 103 -9.63 -12.36 -16.51
CA ALA A 103 -11.08 -12.56 -16.47
C ALA A 103 -11.84 -11.57 -17.36
N VAL A 104 -11.17 -10.51 -17.82
CA VAL A 104 -11.76 -9.48 -18.68
C VAL A 104 -11.04 -9.40 -20.02
N GLY A 105 -11.76 -8.95 -21.04
CA GLY A 105 -11.23 -8.76 -22.39
C GLY A 105 -10.75 -7.33 -22.64
N PHE A 106 -10.61 -6.99 -23.91
CA PHE A 106 -10.38 -5.62 -24.37
C PHE A 106 -11.50 -5.25 -25.33
N ALA A 107 -11.85 -3.97 -25.38
CA ALA A 107 -12.76 -3.41 -26.39
C ALA A 107 -12.39 -3.92 -27.80
N GLY A 108 -13.28 -4.72 -28.40
CA GLY A 108 -13.10 -5.32 -29.72
C GLY A 108 -11.96 -6.34 -29.85
N GLY A 109 -11.37 -6.83 -28.75
CA GLY A 109 -10.53 -8.05 -28.73
C GLY A 109 -9.07 -7.89 -29.17
N THR A 110 -8.51 -6.68 -29.14
CA THR A 110 -7.13 -6.36 -29.59
C THR A 110 -6.03 -6.69 -28.59
N GLY A 111 -6.38 -7.01 -27.33
CA GLY A 111 -5.41 -7.27 -26.27
C GLY A 111 -4.76 -6.01 -25.68
N HIS A 112 -5.15 -4.82 -26.13
CA HIS A 112 -4.72 -3.52 -25.61
C HIS A 112 -5.70 -2.42 -26.04
N TYR A 113 -5.69 -1.29 -25.32
CA TYR A 113 -6.50 -0.12 -25.68
C TYR A 113 -5.76 0.77 -26.68
N HIS A 114 -6.46 1.18 -27.73
CA HIS A 114 -5.98 2.20 -28.66
C HIS A 114 -6.24 3.60 -28.08
N ASP A 115 -5.40 4.56 -28.42
CA ASP A 115 -5.66 5.99 -28.23
C ASP A 115 -7.00 6.37 -28.87
N SER A 116 -7.87 7.00 -28.08
CA SER A 116 -9.21 7.40 -28.53
C SER A 116 -9.17 8.58 -29.49
N GLY A 117 -8.09 9.34 -29.51
CA GLY A 117 -8.00 10.64 -30.15
C GLY A 117 -8.94 11.67 -29.52
N MET A 118 -8.86 12.90 -30.02
CA MET A 118 -9.73 13.99 -29.59
C MET A 118 -10.13 14.90 -30.75
N SER A 119 -11.16 15.70 -30.50
CA SER A 119 -11.53 16.86 -31.30
C SER A 119 -11.70 18.09 -30.40
N TRP A 120 -11.61 19.30 -30.96
CA TRP A 120 -11.88 20.52 -30.19
C TRP A 120 -13.35 20.89 -30.27
N GLY A 121 -14.01 20.93 -29.12
CA GLY A 121 -15.39 21.37 -28.99
C GLY A 121 -15.56 22.88 -29.21
N PRO A 122 -16.79 23.35 -29.44
CA PRO A 122 -17.09 24.77 -29.64
C PRO A 122 -16.82 25.64 -28.40
N ASP A 123 -16.69 25.03 -27.22
CA ASP A 123 -16.32 25.65 -25.95
C ASP A 123 -14.79 25.68 -25.71
N GLY A 124 -14.00 25.22 -26.68
CA GLY A 124 -12.54 25.15 -26.58
C GLY A 124 -12.03 24.02 -25.69
N ARG A 125 -12.90 23.07 -25.29
CA ARG A 125 -12.49 21.88 -24.52
C ARG A 125 -12.28 20.70 -25.46
N ALA A 126 -11.37 19.81 -25.07
CA ALA A 126 -11.22 18.55 -25.79
C ALA A 126 -12.49 17.70 -25.63
N ALA A 127 -12.89 17.05 -26.72
CA ALA A 127 -14.05 16.18 -26.82
C ALA A 127 -13.65 14.88 -27.53
N PRO A 128 -14.43 13.79 -27.37
CA PRO A 128 -14.21 12.57 -28.13
C PRO A 128 -14.14 12.84 -29.63
N ALA A 129 -13.19 12.20 -30.31
CA ALA A 129 -13.15 12.24 -31.77
C ALA A 129 -14.34 11.45 -32.36
N GLU A 130 -14.99 11.98 -33.40
CA GLU A 130 -16.12 11.30 -34.06
C GLU A 130 -15.71 9.98 -34.71
N ASP A 131 -14.45 9.87 -35.12
CA ASP A 131 -13.85 8.71 -35.77
C ASP A 131 -13.05 7.82 -34.78
N SER A 132 -13.37 7.89 -33.48
CA SER A 132 -12.70 7.08 -32.46
C SER A 132 -12.91 5.58 -32.74
N SER A 133 -11.82 4.81 -32.61
CA SER A 133 -11.83 3.37 -32.86
C SER A 133 -12.73 2.62 -31.87
N PRO A 134 -13.43 1.55 -32.27
CA PRO A 134 -14.12 0.65 -31.33
C PRO A 134 -13.17 -0.09 -30.39
N HIS A 135 -11.86 -0.06 -30.65
CA HIS A 135 -10.79 -0.62 -29.81
C HIS A 135 -10.19 0.39 -28.83
N SER A 136 -10.74 1.61 -28.80
CA SER A 136 -10.19 2.70 -28.02
C SER A 136 -10.47 2.57 -26.52
N LEU A 137 -9.65 3.23 -25.71
CA LEU A 137 -9.80 3.25 -24.26
C LEU A 137 -11.18 3.81 -23.83
N THR A 138 -11.68 4.86 -24.47
CA THR A 138 -12.99 5.41 -24.14
C THR A 138 -14.17 4.52 -24.54
N ALA A 139 -14.01 3.69 -25.58
CA ALA A 139 -15.00 2.71 -26.02
C ALA A 139 -15.11 1.50 -25.07
N ALA A 140 -14.05 1.19 -24.32
CA ALA A 140 -14.05 0.13 -23.33
C ALA A 140 -15.05 0.36 -22.20
N ALA A 141 -15.62 -0.74 -21.68
CA ALA A 141 -16.39 -0.67 -20.45
C ALA A 141 -15.48 -0.23 -19.30
N ALA A 142 -15.92 0.71 -18.46
CA ALA A 142 -15.07 1.27 -17.41
C ALA A 142 -14.54 0.21 -16.43
N ASP A 143 -15.39 -0.76 -16.04
CA ASP A 143 -14.99 -1.85 -15.15
C ASP A 143 -13.99 -2.82 -15.82
N GLU A 144 -13.99 -2.94 -17.15
CA GLU A 144 -12.99 -3.75 -17.88
C GLU A 144 -11.61 -3.12 -17.75
N ALA A 145 -11.47 -1.84 -18.15
CA ALA A 145 -10.21 -1.10 -18.01
C ALA A 145 -9.76 -0.98 -16.55
N ALA A 146 -10.71 -0.79 -15.62
CA ALA A 146 -10.40 -0.72 -14.20
C ALA A 146 -9.91 -2.05 -13.62
N ALA A 147 -10.33 -3.20 -14.15
CA ALA A 147 -9.83 -4.50 -13.70
C ALA A 147 -8.34 -4.68 -14.03
N HIS A 148 -7.89 -4.23 -15.20
CA HIS A 148 -6.45 -4.19 -15.54
C HIS A 148 -5.64 -3.29 -14.60
N VAL A 149 -6.18 -2.13 -14.24
CA VAL A 149 -5.56 -1.27 -13.21
C VAL A 149 -5.56 -1.97 -11.84
N ALA A 150 -6.64 -2.66 -11.48
CA ALA A 150 -6.72 -3.39 -10.21
C ALA A 150 -5.66 -4.50 -10.12
N ALA A 151 -5.40 -5.21 -11.21
CA ALA A 151 -4.31 -6.19 -11.29
C ALA A 151 -2.94 -5.55 -11.02
N ALA A 152 -2.67 -4.39 -11.65
CA ALA A 152 -1.45 -3.62 -11.39
C ALA A 152 -1.35 -3.18 -9.91
N VAL A 153 -2.43 -2.66 -9.33
CA VAL A 153 -2.47 -2.22 -7.94
C VAL A 153 -2.22 -3.38 -6.98
N ARG A 154 -2.80 -4.56 -7.20
CA ARG A 154 -2.56 -5.74 -6.36
C ARG A 154 -1.13 -6.25 -6.44
N ALA A 155 -0.52 -6.21 -7.62
CA ALA A 155 0.87 -6.63 -7.82
C ALA A 155 1.88 -5.63 -7.23
N VAL A 156 1.68 -4.33 -7.48
CA VAL A 156 2.58 -3.27 -7.04
C VAL A 156 2.41 -2.96 -5.54
N ARG A 157 1.18 -3.12 -5.03
CA ARG A 157 0.76 -2.73 -3.67
C ARG A 157 1.17 -1.29 -3.36
N PRO A 158 0.79 -0.30 -4.18
CA PRO A 158 1.25 1.07 -4.03
C PRO A 158 0.75 1.69 -2.73
N HIS A 159 1.61 2.45 -2.06
CA HIS A 159 1.21 3.31 -0.95
C HIS A 159 0.53 4.59 -1.46
N VAL A 160 0.91 5.02 -2.66
CA VAL A 160 0.38 6.20 -3.34
C VAL A 160 0.06 5.82 -4.78
N LEU A 161 -1.16 6.11 -5.23
CA LEU A 161 -1.55 6.10 -6.64
C LEU A 161 -1.73 7.54 -7.11
N VAL A 162 -1.20 7.87 -8.28
CA VAL A 162 -1.37 9.19 -8.91
C VAL A 162 -2.01 9.01 -10.29
N THR A 163 -3.04 9.81 -10.58
CA THR A 163 -3.75 9.87 -11.88
C THR A 163 -4.21 11.31 -12.15
N TYR A 164 -5.14 11.55 -13.07
CA TYR A 164 -5.69 12.88 -13.38
C TYR A 164 -6.84 13.28 -12.43
N ASP A 165 -7.15 14.58 -12.34
CA ASP A 165 -8.41 15.05 -11.70
C ASP A 165 -9.62 14.63 -12.55
N ASP A 166 -10.83 14.83 -12.02
CA ASP A 166 -12.10 14.35 -12.58
C ASP A 166 -12.35 14.83 -14.03
N ASP A 167 -11.78 15.96 -14.43
CA ASP A 167 -11.88 16.54 -15.78
C ASP A 167 -10.73 16.16 -16.71
N GLY A 168 -9.79 15.32 -16.27
CA GLY A 168 -8.63 14.91 -17.08
C GLY A 168 -7.64 16.05 -17.37
N GLY A 169 -7.72 17.18 -16.64
CA GLY A 169 -6.93 18.37 -16.89
C GLY A 169 -7.54 19.26 -17.97
N TYR A 170 -7.11 19.10 -19.24
CA TYR A 170 -7.64 19.90 -20.35
C TYR A 170 -8.87 19.28 -21.04
N GLY A 171 -9.38 18.16 -20.51
CA GLY A 171 -10.57 17.48 -21.02
C GLY A 171 -10.31 16.36 -22.02
N HIS A 172 -9.06 15.91 -22.20
CA HIS A 172 -8.79 14.80 -23.12
C HIS A 172 -9.64 13.57 -22.74
N PRO A 173 -10.38 12.95 -23.67
CA PRO A 173 -11.27 11.83 -23.38
C PRO A 173 -10.57 10.67 -22.64
N ASP A 174 -9.35 10.33 -23.06
CA ASP A 174 -8.56 9.29 -22.39
C ASP A 174 -8.05 9.69 -21.01
N HIS A 175 -7.81 10.98 -20.74
CA HIS A 175 -7.40 11.41 -19.39
C HIS A 175 -8.58 11.29 -18.42
N VAL A 176 -9.76 11.73 -18.85
CA VAL A 176 -11.01 11.58 -18.10
C VAL A 176 -11.29 10.09 -17.84
N ARG A 177 -11.16 9.24 -18.87
CA ARG A 177 -11.34 7.79 -18.72
C ARG A 177 -10.29 7.20 -17.79
N THR A 178 -9.02 7.59 -17.93
CA THR A 178 -7.91 7.10 -17.10
C THR A 178 -8.08 7.49 -15.63
N SER A 179 -8.54 8.71 -15.34
CA SER A 179 -8.90 9.13 -13.98
C SER A 179 -9.94 8.19 -13.38
N ALA A 180 -11.07 8.02 -14.07
CA ALA A 180 -12.18 7.20 -13.60
C ALA A 180 -11.78 5.74 -13.37
N VAL A 181 -11.05 5.12 -14.31
CA VAL A 181 -10.65 3.71 -14.20
C VAL A 181 -9.51 3.50 -13.20
N ALA A 182 -8.68 4.51 -12.94
CA ALA A 182 -7.63 4.44 -11.92
C ALA A 182 -8.22 4.43 -10.50
N VAL A 183 -9.16 5.34 -10.23
CA VAL A 183 -9.90 5.37 -8.95
C VAL A 183 -10.67 4.07 -8.78
N ARG A 184 -11.43 3.67 -9.80
CA ARG A 184 -12.20 2.42 -9.78
C ARG A 184 -11.31 1.18 -9.61
N GLY A 185 -10.15 1.14 -10.26
CA GLY A 185 -9.18 0.06 -10.14
C GLY A 185 -8.63 -0.08 -8.73
N ALA A 186 -8.37 1.04 -8.04
CA ALA A 186 -7.98 1.04 -6.63
C ALA A 186 -9.09 0.47 -5.72
N GLU A 187 -10.35 0.81 -5.97
CA GLU A 187 -11.50 0.23 -5.24
C GLU A 187 -11.65 -1.28 -5.48
N LEU A 188 -11.47 -1.73 -6.71
CA LEU A 188 -11.54 -3.14 -7.08
C LEU A 188 -10.37 -3.93 -6.46
N ALA A 189 -9.18 -3.35 -6.43
CA ALA A 189 -8.00 -3.96 -5.82
C ALA A 189 -8.16 -4.20 -4.31
N ALA A 190 -8.97 -3.38 -3.62
CA ALA A 190 -9.31 -3.55 -2.20
C ALA A 190 -10.21 -4.77 -1.92
N ARG A 191 -10.62 -5.51 -2.96
CA ARG A 191 -11.39 -6.76 -2.89
C ARG A 191 -10.54 -7.94 -3.39
N PRO A 192 -10.87 -9.19 -2.98
CA PRO A 192 -10.19 -10.37 -3.50
C PRO A 192 -10.27 -10.43 -5.02
N GLY A 193 -9.18 -10.87 -5.67
CA GLY A 193 -9.13 -11.04 -7.12
C GLY A 193 -8.16 -12.15 -7.54
N ALA A 194 -7.76 -12.15 -8.80
CA ALA A 194 -6.79 -13.10 -9.36
C ALA A 194 -5.69 -12.38 -10.16
N ASP A 195 -4.55 -13.03 -10.38
CA ASP A 195 -3.47 -12.55 -11.25
C ASP A 195 -3.64 -13.05 -12.70
N ALA A 196 -2.66 -12.77 -13.56
CA ALA A 196 -2.64 -13.17 -14.97
C ALA A 196 -2.71 -14.69 -15.19
N ASP A 197 -2.27 -15.50 -14.23
CA ASP A 197 -2.33 -16.96 -14.28
C ASP A 197 -3.65 -17.50 -13.70
N GLY A 198 -4.52 -16.61 -13.19
CA GLY A 198 -5.78 -16.94 -12.55
C GLY A 198 -5.64 -17.36 -11.09
N GLU A 199 -4.45 -17.19 -10.49
CA GLU A 199 -4.21 -17.53 -9.09
C GLU A 199 -4.78 -16.45 -8.17
N PRO A 200 -5.36 -16.82 -7.01
CA PRO A 200 -5.92 -15.84 -6.09
C PRO A 200 -4.88 -14.84 -5.59
N VAL A 201 -5.19 -13.54 -5.67
CA VAL A 201 -4.34 -12.46 -5.17
C VAL A 201 -5.00 -11.79 -3.98
N ASP A 202 -4.21 -11.57 -2.93
CA ASP A 202 -4.65 -10.86 -1.74
C ASP A 202 -5.12 -9.43 -2.09
N PRO A 203 -6.21 -8.96 -1.46
CA PRO A 203 -6.65 -7.58 -1.62
C PRO A 203 -5.56 -6.58 -1.20
N TRP A 204 -5.56 -5.42 -1.86
CA TRP A 204 -4.74 -4.28 -1.48
C TRP A 204 -5.57 -2.99 -1.44
N HIS A 205 -5.65 -2.40 -0.25
CA HIS A 205 -6.20 -1.06 -0.09
C HIS A 205 -5.09 -0.02 -0.28
N THR A 206 -5.14 0.74 -1.38
CA THR A 206 -4.21 1.85 -1.63
C THR A 206 -4.48 2.97 -0.62
N PRO A 207 -3.51 3.33 0.25
CA PRO A 207 -3.73 4.33 1.29
C PRO A 207 -4.07 5.72 0.78
N LEU A 208 -3.42 6.17 -0.29
CA LEU A 208 -3.59 7.52 -0.83
C LEU A 208 -3.73 7.48 -2.36
N VAL A 209 -4.76 8.15 -2.86
CA VAL A 209 -4.97 8.37 -4.29
C VAL A 209 -4.99 9.87 -4.56
N TRP A 210 -4.10 10.34 -5.42
CA TRP A 210 -3.94 11.75 -5.78
C TRP A 210 -4.21 11.98 -7.26
N ALA A 211 -4.84 13.11 -7.56
CA ALA A 211 -4.98 13.67 -8.88
C ALA A 211 -3.87 14.68 -9.14
N VAL A 212 -3.32 14.72 -10.36
CA VAL A 212 -2.55 15.86 -10.85
C VAL A 212 -3.49 17.06 -10.99
N GLU A 213 -3.06 18.18 -10.43
CA GLU A 213 -3.76 19.46 -10.49
C GLU A 213 -2.89 20.49 -11.20
N GLY A 214 -3.48 21.31 -12.08
CA GLY A 214 -2.76 22.39 -12.77
C GLY A 214 -2.41 23.55 -11.84
N GLU A 215 -3.42 24.23 -11.30
CA GLU A 215 -3.27 25.29 -10.31
C GLU A 215 -4.10 24.97 -9.07
N ALA A 216 -3.52 25.18 -7.89
CA ALA A 216 -4.19 24.98 -6.60
C ALA A 216 -5.47 25.81 -6.49
N ARG A 217 -6.62 25.15 -6.30
CA ARG A 217 -7.92 25.85 -6.14
C ARG A 217 -8.23 26.01 -4.66
N SER A 218 -8.18 27.24 -4.16
CA SER A 218 -8.44 27.55 -2.75
C SER A 218 -9.86 27.20 -2.27
N GLU A 219 -10.81 27.08 -3.20
CA GLU A 219 -12.20 26.75 -2.90
C GLU A 219 -12.46 25.24 -2.79
N ASP A 220 -11.52 24.40 -3.22
CA ASP A 220 -11.64 22.95 -3.07
C ASP A 220 -11.24 22.55 -1.64
N PRO A 221 -12.16 21.95 -0.85
CA PRO A 221 -11.87 21.59 0.54
C PRO A 221 -10.97 20.35 0.67
N ARG A 222 -10.68 19.64 -0.42
CA ARG A 222 -9.82 18.45 -0.40
C ARG A 222 -8.36 18.86 -0.13
N PRO A 223 -7.59 18.03 0.60
CA PRO A 223 -6.16 18.26 0.78
C PRO A 223 -5.44 18.41 -0.56
N GLN A 224 -4.55 19.39 -0.62
CA GLN A 224 -3.70 19.67 -1.78
C GLN A 224 -2.23 19.55 -1.37
N ALA A 225 -1.39 19.11 -2.30
CA ALA A 225 0.04 18.97 -2.11
C ALA A 225 0.79 19.63 -3.27
N ALA A 226 1.96 20.20 -2.98
CA ALA A 226 2.85 20.75 -3.97
C ALA A 226 4.23 20.11 -3.80
N VAL A 227 4.76 19.53 -4.88
CA VAL A 227 6.04 18.83 -4.89
C VAL A 227 7.02 19.58 -5.77
N HIS A 228 8.08 20.10 -5.16
CA HIS A 228 9.26 20.55 -5.90
C HIS A 228 10.14 19.34 -6.21
N GLY A 229 10.07 18.86 -7.45
CA GLY A 229 10.70 17.63 -7.89
C GLY A 229 12.04 17.80 -8.63
N SER A 230 12.48 16.74 -9.30
CA SER A 230 13.76 16.71 -10.04
C SER A 230 13.61 17.33 -11.43
N ALA A 231 13.95 18.62 -11.53
CA ALA A 231 13.91 19.38 -12.77
C ALA A 231 14.78 18.76 -13.89
N GLY A 232 15.95 18.23 -13.51
CA GLY A 232 16.90 17.63 -14.46
C GLY A 232 16.35 16.36 -15.10
N ARG A 233 15.79 15.46 -14.28
CA ARG A 233 15.17 14.22 -14.76
C ARG A 233 13.95 14.50 -15.63
N LYS A 234 13.07 15.43 -15.20
CA LYS A 234 11.90 15.84 -15.98
C LYS A 234 12.30 16.36 -17.36
N ARG A 235 13.26 17.30 -17.45
CA ARG A 235 13.73 17.81 -18.76
C ARG A 235 14.30 16.70 -19.63
N ALA A 236 15.12 15.82 -19.06
CA ALA A 236 15.71 14.73 -19.82
C ALA A 236 14.62 13.80 -20.38
N ALA A 237 13.60 13.48 -19.58
CA ALA A 237 12.49 12.62 -19.98
C ALA A 237 11.60 13.28 -21.04
N MET A 238 11.25 14.57 -20.87
CA MET A 238 10.54 15.34 -21.90
C MET A 238 11.30 15.37 -23.23
N ALA A 239 12.63 15.47 -23.20
CA ALA A 239 13.47 15.44 -24.40
C ALA A 239 13.47 14.07 -25.12
N ALA A 240 13.07 12.99 -24.44
CA ALA A 240 12.99 11.66 -25.04
C ALA A 240 11.74 11.46 -25.89
N HIS A 241 10.69 12.26 -25.67
CA HIS A 241 9.45 12.27 -26.45
C HIS A 241 9.55 13.23 -27.63
N ALA A 242 10.52 13.00 -28.52
CA ALA A 242 10.86 13.90 -29.61
C ALA A 242 9.74 14.03 -30.67
N THR A 243 8.85 13.04 -30.79
CA THR A 243 7.67 13.16 -31.65
C THR A 243 6.63 14.12 -31.11
N GLN A 244 6.54 14.30 -29.78
CA GLN A 244 5.47 15.03 -29.09
C GLN A 244 5.92 16.37 -28.49
N LEU A 245 7.20 16.51 -28.13
CA LEU A 245 7.73 17.63 -27.35
C LEU A 245 8.98 18.24 -27.97
N VAL A 246 9.05 19.57 -27.93
CA VAL A 246 10.27 20.34 -28.20
C VAL A 246 10.61 21.20 -26.99
N LEU A 247 11.84 21.13 -26.51
CA LEU A 247 12.35 22.00 -25.45
C LEU A 247 13.06 23.22 -26.04
N SER A 248 12.95 24.37 -25.37
CA SER A 248 13.78 25.54 -25.69
C SER A 248 15.26 25.23 -25.41
N GLY A 249 16.18 25.94 -26.06
CA GLY A 249 17.62 25.67 -25.92
C GLY A 249 18.15 25.82 -24.49
N ASP A 250 17.50 26.63 -23.66
CA ASP A 250 17.77 26.79 -22.22
C ASP A 250 16.94 25.85 -21.32
N GLY A 251 16.00 25.08 -21.90
CA GLY A 251 15.11 24.17 -21.19
C GLY A 251 14.08 24.85 -20.27
N SER A 252 13.86 26.16 -20.40
CA SER A 252 12.91 26.92 -19.58
C SER A 252 11.47 26.83 -20.09
N ARG A 253 11.27 26.36 -21.33
CA ARG A 253 9.98 26.22 -21.98
C ARG A 253 9.93 24.96 -22.82
N PHE A 254 8.71 24.52 -23.14
CA PHE A 254 8.46 23.43 -24.06
C PHE A 254 7.27 23.75 -24.96
N ALA A 255 7.18 23.13 -26.12
CA ALA A 255 6.03 23.21 -27.01
C ALA A 255 5.60 21.82 -27.45
N LEU A 256 4.30 21.68 -27.68
CA LEU A 256 3.68 20.53 -28.34
C LEU A 256 3.57 20.80 -29.84
N SER A 257 2.93 19.89 -30.59
CA SER A 257 2.69 20.02 -32.03
C SER A 257 1.95 21.30 -32.43
N ASN A 258 1.11 21.85 -31.56
CA ASN A 258 0.40 23.11 -31.76
C ASN A 258 1.32 24.36 -31.81
N GLY A 259 2.62 24.22 -31.53
CA GLY A 259 3.60 25.30 -31.55
C GLY A 259 3.46 26.32 -30.41
N VAL A 260 2.58 26.08 -29.45
CA VAL A 260 2.36 26.97 -28.30
C VAL A 260 3.38 26.66 -27.21
N TRP A 261 4.26 27.63 -26.95
CA TRP A 261 5.31 27.50 -25.95
C TRP A 261 4.82 27.72 -24.52
N GLN A 262 4.93 26.69 -23.70
CA GLN A 262 4.55 26.63 -22.30
C GLN A 262 5.77 26.75 -21.37
N PRO A 263 5.63 27.34 -20.16
CA PRO A 263 6.71 27.38 -19.19
C PRO A 263 7.01 25.98 -18.64
N PHE A 264 8.29 25.66 -18.48
CA PHE A 264 8.72 24.48 -17.75
C PHE A 264 8.64 24.72 -16.24
N SER A 265 8.09 23.77 -15.50
CA SER A 265 8.06 23.80 -14.03
C SER A 265 8.50 22.46 -13.44
N ALA A 266 9.32 22.56 -12.39
CA ALA A 266 9.65 21.43 -11.49
C ALA A 266 8.74 21.39 -10.26
N LEU A 267 7.83 22.36 -10.10
CA LEU A 267 6.76 22.33 -9.13
C LEU A 267 5.54 21.68 -9.78
N GLU A 268 5.08 20.59 -9.19
CA GLU A 268 3.87 19.86 -9.60
C GLU A 268 2.89 19.83 -8.43
N THR A 269 1.61 20.06 -8.72
CA THR A 269 0.54 20.16 -7.73
C THR A 269 -0.40 18.98 -7.83
N TYR A 270 -0.94 18.58 -6.68
CA TYR A 270 -1.76 17.40 -6.51
C TYR A 270 -2.93 17.66 -5.59
N ARG A 271 -4.00 16.90 -5.81
CA ARG A 271 -5.22 16.93 -5.02
C ARG A 271 -5.61 15.54 -4.56
N LEU A 272 -6.00 15.41 -3.30
CA LEU A 272 -6.39 14.11 -2.76
C LEU A 272 -7.76 13.69 -3.30
N LEU A 273 -7.84 12.53 -3.94
CA LEU A 273 -9.09 11.92 -4.39
C LEU A 273 -9.66 10.95 -3.34
N ALA A 274 -8.80 10.16 -2.70
CA ALA A 274 -9.19 9.20 -1.68
C ALA A 274 -8.07 8.92 -0.68
N GLY A 275 -8.47 8.55 0.53
CA GLY A 275 -7.55 8.27 1.64
C GLY A 275 -7.52 9.38 2.69
N ASP A 276 -6.66 9.21 3.68
CA ASP A 276 -6.43 10.19 4.75
C ASP A 276 -4.91 10.31 5.00
N PRO A 277 -4.28 11.43 4.60
CA PRO A 277 -2.84 11.63 4.77
C PRO A 277 -2.43 11.70 6.25
N ASP A 278 -3.31 12.16 7.13
CA ASP A 278 -3.03 12.28 8.57
C ASP A 278 -3.09 10.91 9.25
N ALA A 279 -4.00 10.03 8.83
CA ALA A 279 -4.06 8.66 9.31
C ALA A 279 -2.79 7.85 8.94
N VAL A 280 -2.25 8.06 7.74
CA VAL A 280 -1.00 7.41 7.30
C VAL A 280 0.19 7.89 8.15
N ALA A 281 0.24 9.17 8.51
CA ALA A 281 1.26 9.70 9.40
C ALA A 281 1.12 9.15 10.84
N ALA A 282 -0.11 9.01 11.35
CA ALA A 282 -0.39 8.51 12.69
C ALA A 282 -0.10 7.00 12.89
N GLU A 283 -0.26 6.18 11.84
CA GLU A 283 0.15 4.76 11.90
C GLU A 283 1.68 4.59 12.09
N GLU A 284 2.49 5.57 11.71
CA GLU A 284 3.94 5.52 11.86
C GLU A 284 4.45 5.87 13.26
N GLU A 285 3.73 6.74 13.98
CA GLU A 285 4.06 7.03 15.38
C GLU A 285 3.76 5.85 16.31
N THR A 286 2.94 4.89 15.86
CA THR A 286 2.67 3.66 16.61
C THR A 286 3.32 2.48 15.87
N PRO A 287 4.59 2.09 16.15
CA PRO A 287 5.26 1.05 15.39
C PRO A 287 4.43 -0.23 15.41
N GLY A 288 3.77 -0.50 14.30
CA GLY A 288 2.95 -1.67 14.07
C GLY A 288 3.85 -2.88 13.87
N ARG A 289 4.61 -3.30 14.89
CA ARG A 289 5.48 -4.48 14.85
C ARG A 289 4.75 -5.64 14.18
N ALA A 290 5.26 -6.06 13.03
CA ALA A 290 4.78 -7.23 12.30
C ALA A 290 4.63 -8.42 13.26
N ARG A 291 3.73 -9.35 12.92
CA ARG A 291 3.52 -10.56 13.72
C ARG A 291 4.86 -11.26 13.91
N ALA A 292 5.26 -11.51 15.16
CA ALA A 292 6.55 -12.13 15.44
C ALA A 292 6.67 -13.49 14.72
N SER A 293 7.88 -13.81 14.25
CA SER A 293 8.19 -15.14 13.73
C SER A 293 7.89 -16.20 14.79
N VAL A 294 7.62 -17.44 14.38
CA VAL A 294 7.31 -18.53 15.34
C VAL A 294 8.45 -18.70 16.34
N LEU A 295 9.69 -18.64 15.86
CA LEU A 295 10.89 -18.74 16.70
C LEU A 295 11.00 -17.58 17.70
N SER A 296 10.83 -16.33 17.24
CA SER A 296 10.88 -15.16 18.13
C SER A 296 9.77 -15.19 19.17
N ALA A 297 8.56 -15.59 18.77
CA ALA A 297 7.44 -15.76 19.69
C ALA A 297 7.74 -16.83 20.74
N LEU A 298 8.25 -17.99 20.33
CA LEU A 298 8.60 -19.09 21.23
C LEU A 298 9.67 -18.66 22.25
N VAL A 299 10.77 -18.07 21.78
CA VAL A 299 11.87 -17.60 22.64
C VAL A 299 11.37 -16.57 23.64
N THR A 300 10.62 -15.57 23.19
CA THR A 300 10.04 -14.52 24.05
C THR A 300 9.09 -15.12 25.09
N SER A 301 8.20 -16.01 24.65
CA SER A 301 7.22 -16.69 25.50
C SER A 301 7.87 -17.52 26.60
N VAL A 302 8.91 -18.30 26.26
CA VAL A 302 9.61 -19.16 27.23
C VAL A 302 10.45 -18.32 28.19
N ALA A 303 11.23 -17.36 27.69
CA ALA A 303 12.10 -16.53 28.52
C ALA A 303 11.29 -15.67 29.51
N ALA A 304 10.28 -14.94 29.02
CA ALA A 304 9.41 -14.15 29.88
C ALA A 304 8.60 -15.03 30.84
N GLY A 305 8.14 -16.19 30.35
CA GLY A 305 7.42 -17.18 31.15
C GLY A 305 8.25 -17.73 32.30
N ALA A 306 9.48 -18.14 32.05
CA ALA A 306 10.39 -18.69 33.06
C ALA A 306 10.69 -17.68 34.18
N VAL A 307 11.00 -16.43 33.82
CA VAL A 307 11.29 -15.37 34.80
C VAL A 307 10.04 -15.05 35.63
N ALA A 308 8.93 -14.73 34.97
CA ALA A 308 7.70 -14.32 35.65
C ALA A 308 7.16 -15.44 36.54
N ALA A 309 7.18 -16.68 36.06
CA ALA A 309 6.65 -17.79 36.82
C ALA A 309 7.55 -18.20 37.99
N SER A 310 8.87 -18.10 37.87
CA SER A 310 9.78 -18.32 39.00
C SER A 310 9.54 -17.30 40.10
N VAL A 311 9.45 -16.01 39.75
CA VAL A 311 9.17 -14.93 40.70
C VAL A 311 7.79 -15.09 41.34
N ALA A 312 6.76 -15.38 40.54
CA ALA A 312 5.40 -15.62 41.05
C ALA A 312 5.35 -16.84 41.99
N THR A 313 6.06 -17.91 41.66
CA THR A 313 6.14 -19.12 42.49
C THR A 313 6.90 -18.88 43.80
N VAL A 314 7.87 -17.97 43.85
CA VAL A 314 8.48 -17.59 45.14
C VAL A 314 7.54 -16.71 45.97
N LEU A 315 6.83 -15.79 45.32
CA LEU A 315 6.00 -14.81 46.01
C LEU A 315 4.65 -15.35 46.49
N HIS A 316 4.10 -16.42 45.89
CA HIS A 316 2.73 -16.87 46.15
C HIS A 316 2.45 -17.20 47.63
N SER A 317 3.48 -17.65 48.36
CA SER A 317 3.41 -18.05 49.76
C SER A 317 3.64 -16.89 50.74
N ALA A 318 3.83 -15.65 50.23
CA ALA A 318 4.03 -14.50 51.09
C ALA A 318 2.71 -14.07 51.76
N VAL A 319 2.71 -14.12 53.08
CA VAL A 319 1.56 -13.85 53.94
C VAL A 319 1.91 -12.75 54.93
N TRP A 320 0.99 -11.81 55.11
CA TRP A 320 1.03 -10.90 56.24
C TRP A 320 0.19 -11.49 57.38
N TYR A 321 0.79 -11.69 58.56
CA TYR A 321 0.08 -12.12 59.76
C TYR A 321 -0.28 -10.92 60.63
N ALA A 322 -1.55 -10.81 60.99
CA ALA A 322 -2.09 -9.74 61.83
C ALA A 322 -2.55 -10.30 63.19
N PRO A 323 -2.71 -9.43 64.21
CA PRO A 323 -3.27 -9.84 65.51
C PRO A 323 -4.63 -10.55 65.38
N ALA A 324 -4.97 -11.39 66.36
CA ALA A 324 -6.21 -12.17 66.41
C ALA A 324 -6.39 -13.24 65.30
N GLY A 325 -5.29 -13.72 64.71
CA GLY A 325 -5.30 -14.88 63.80
C GLY A 325 -5.65 -14.57 62.35
N TRP A 326 -5.75 -13.29 61.98
CA TRP A 326 -5.97 -12.87 60.61
C TRP A 326 -4.69 -12.99 59.78
N TRP A 327 -4.85 -13.39 58.52
CA TRP A 327 -3.75 -13.42 57.57
C TRP A 327 -4.19 -12.93 56.19
N LEU A 328 -3.32 -12.17 55.53
CA LEU A 328 -3.56 -11.59 54.20
C LEU A 328 -2.58 -12.20 53.18
N PRO A 329 -3.07 -12.93 52.16
CA PRO A 329 -2.22 -13.57 51.15
C PRO A 329 -1.86 -12.60 50.02
N TRP A 330 -1.18 -11.51 50.35
CA TRP A 330 -0.79 -10.48 49.38
C TRP A 330 0.12 -11.06 48.28
N GLY A 331 0.96 -12.03 48.63
CA GLY A 331 1.86 -12.71 47.71
C GLY A 331 1.12 -13.46 46.60
N LEU A 332 0.05 -14.16 46.96
CA LEU A 332 -0.78 -14.90 46.01
C LEU A 332 -1.48 -13.96 45.00
N LEU A 333 -1.98 -12.82 45.48
CA LEU A 333 -2.61 -11.81 44.61
C LEU A 333 -1.61 -11.23 43.62
N PHE A 334 -0.42 -10.86 44.12
CA PHE A 334 0.64 -10.30 43.28
C PHE A 334 1.18 -11.31 42.27
N ALA A 335 1.42 -12.55 42.70
CA ALA A 335 1.87 -13.65 41.84
C ALA A 335 0.87 -13.92 40.69
N THR A 336 -0.42 -13.92 41.01
CA THR A 336 -1.50 -14.10 40.03
C THR A 336 -1.57 -12.95 39.03
N ALA A 337 -1.47 -11.71 39.51
CA ALA A 337 -1.47 -10.52 38.67
C ALA A 337 -0.24 -10.49 37.75
N LEU A 338 0.95 -10.76 38.28
CA LEU A 338 2.20 -10.81 37.51
C LEU A 338 2.12 -11.83 36.38
N LEU A 339 1.70 -13.06 36.69
CA LEU A 339 1.58 -14.13 35.70
C LEU A 339 0.56 -13.80 34.61
N LEU A 340 -0.60 -13.25 34.98
CA LEU A 340 -1.61 -12.80 34.03
C LEU A 340 -1.09 -11.66 33.15
N SER A 341 -0.44 -10.65 33.73
CA SER A 341 0.11 -9.51 33.01
C SER A 341 1.16 -9.92 31.98
N VAL A 342 2.09 -10.80 32.35
CA VAL A 342 3.10 -11.32 31.42
C VAL A 342 2.46 -12.19 30.34
N SER A 343 1.49 -13.05 30.69
CA SER A 343 0.78 -13.88 29.72
C SER A 343 0.03 -13.06 28.67
N LEU A 344 -0.65 -11.99 29.10
CA LEU A 344 -1.32 -11.03 28.21
C LEU A 344 -0.31 -10.25 27.38
N TRP A 345 0.78 -9.78 27.98
CA TRP A 345 1.83 -9.06 27.26
C TRP A 345 2.46 -9.93 26.17
N VAL A 346 2.84 -11.17 26.47
CA VAL A 346 3.40 -12.12 25.49
C VAL A 346 2.40 -12.37 24.36
N GLY A 347 1.13 -12.65 24.67
CA GLY A 347 0.10 -12.90 23.65
C GLY A 347 -0.14 -11.72 22.71
N THR A 348 -0.17 -10.50 23.27
CA THR A 348 -0.41 -9.27 22.51
C THR A 348 0.83 -8.78 21.76
N ALA A 349 2.01 -8.85 22.37
CA ALA A 349 3.29 -8.45 21.78
C ALA A 349 3.69 -9.36 20.61
N THR A 350 3.49 -10.68 20.74
CA THR A 350 3.79 -11.65 19.66
C THR A 350 2.66 -11.78 18.63
N ARG A 351 1.46 -11.25 18.94
CA ARG A 351 0.22 -11.41 18.17
C ARG A 351 -0.12 -12.88 17.88
N ARG A 352 0.04 -13.76 18.88
CA ARG A 352 -0.25 -15.20 18.79
C ARG A 352 -1.02 -15.66 20.03
N VAL A 353 -2.18 -16.27 19.82
CA VAL A 353 -3.05 -16.76 20.91
C VAL A 353 -2.33 -17.82 21.75
N TRP A 354 -1.66 -18.78 21.12
CA TRP A 354 -0.95 -19.85 21.83
C TRP A 354 0.20 -19.32 22.69
N ALA A 355 0.81 -18.21 22.29
CA ALA A 355 1.94 -17.62 23.01
C ALA A 355 1.54 -17.12 24.41
N ALA A 356 0.27 -16.73 24.59
CA ALA A 356 -0.28 -16.34 25.89
C ALA A 356 -0.35 -17.51 26.89
N ALA A 357 -0.44 -18.76 26.41
CA ALA A 357 -0.50 -19.93 27.29
C ALA A 357 0.87 -20.33 27.88
N VAL A 358 1.96 -19.97 27.18
CA VAL A 358 3.30 -20.48 27.51
C VAL A 358 3.80 -20.04 28.88
N PRO A 359 3.64 -18.77 29.33
CA PRO A 359 4.04 -18.39 30.68
C PRO A 359 3.31 -19.17 31.77
N GLY A 360 2.01 -19.39 31.60
CA GLY A 360 1.19 -20.18 32.52
C GLY A 360 1.57 -21.65 32.57
N LEU A 361 1.82 -22.29 31.41
CA LEU A 361 2.33 -23.66 31.34
C LEU A 361 3.71 -23.80 32.00
N THR A 362 4.60 -22.83 31.76
CA THR A 362 5.91 -22.77 32.40
C THR A 362 5.76 -22.65 33.91
N GLY A 363 4.84 -21.80 34.38
CA GLY A 363 4.58 -21.67 35.81
C GLY A 363 3.95 -22.87 36.47
N TYR A 364 3.13 -23.62 35.73
CA TYR A 364 2.61 -24.89 36.23
C TYR A 364 3.74 -25.90 36.42
N LEU A 365 4.64 -26.03 35.43
CA LEU A 365 5.81 -26.91 35.52
C LEU A 365 6.76 -26.50 36.65
N VAL A 366 7.05 -25.21 36.80
CA VAL A 366 7.91 -24.68 37.88
C VAL A 366 7.28 -24.94 39.24
N SER A 367 5.98 -24.67 39.40
CA SER A 367 5.26 -24.92 40.66
C SER A 367 5.22 -26.40 41.00
N TRP A 368 5.01 -27.27 40.00
CA TRP A 368 5.04 -28.72 40.17
C TRP A 368 6.43 -29.22 40.57
N LEU A 369 7.48 -28.75 39.89
CA LEU A 369 8.86 -29.12 40.20
C LEU A 369 9.23 -28.71 41.63
N PHE A 370 8.84 -27.52 42.07
CA PHE A 370 9.10 -27.11 43.44
C PHE A 370 8.29 -27.92 44.44
N ALA A 371 7.02 -28.19 44.18
CA ALA A 371 6.17 -28.95 45.10
C ALA A 371 6.56 -30.43 45.25
N TYR A 372 6.99 -31.09 44.15
CA TYR A 372 7.12 -32.54 44.08
C TYR A 372 8.45 -33.05 43.52
N GLY A 373 9.37 -32.17 43.14
CA GLY A 373 10.63 -32.54 42.47
C GLY A 373 11.74 -33.05 43.39
N GLY A 374 11.57 -33.02 44.71
CA GLY A 374 12.54 -33.52 45.68
C GLY A 374 11.97 -33.66 47.09
N ASP A 375 12.70 -34.37 47.95
CA ASP A 375 12.31 -34.57 49.35
C ASP A 375 12.37 -33.23 50.11
N GLY A 376 11.22 -32.78 50.62
CA GLY A 376 11.12 -31.58 51.48
C GLY A 376 11.03 -30.24 50.75
N SER A 377 10.16 -30.11 49.74
CA SER A 377 9.82 -28.81 49.11
C SER A 377 9.65 -27.69 50.14
N VAL A 378 10.48 -26.64 50.03
CA VAL A 378 10.44 -25.47 50.91
C VAL A 378 9.65 -24.31 50.30
N ILE A 379 9.47 -24.29 48.97
CA ILE A 379 8.96 -23.12 48.24
C ILE A 379 7.46 -23.24 47.97
N VAL A 380 6.99 -24.39 47.46
CA VAL A 380 5.56 -24.66 47.26
C VAL A 380 5.15 -25.75 48.25
N VAL A 381 4.52 -25.33 49.34
CA VAL A 381 3.98 -26.23 50.36
C VAL A 381 2.54 -26.54 49.97
N THR A 382 2.12 -27.80 50.07
CA THR A 382 0.75 -28.24 49.71
C THR A 382 0.04 -28.92 50.87
N ASP A 383 0.42 -28.61 52.11
CA ASP A 383 -0.23 -29.12 53.32
C ASP A 383 -1.48 -28.29 53.67
N PRO A 384 -2.70 -28.85 53.53
CA PRO A 384 -3.93 -28.11 53.82
C PRO A 384 -4.08 -27.72 55.29
N GLY A 385 -3.26 -28.26 56.20
CA GLY A 385 -3.25 -27.92 57.63
C GLY A 385 -2.65 -26.55 57.97
N THR A 386 -1.99 -25.88 57.02
CA THR A 386 -1.34 -24.58 57.24
C THR A 386 -1.82 -23.51 56.25
N PRO A 387 -1.87 -22.22 56.64
CA PRO A 387 -2.20 -21.14 55.71
C PRO A 387 -1.32 -21.13 54.46
N VAL A 388 -0.02 -21.39 54.62
CA VAL A 388 0.94 -21.44 53.50
C VAL A 388 0.64 -22.61 52.56
N GLY A 389 0.27 -23.79 53.09
CA GLY A 389 -0.06 -24.93 52.25
C GLY A 389 -1.41 -24.82 51.53
N ILE A 390 -2.39 -24.14 52.14
CA ILE A 390 -3.64 -23.73 51.46
C ILE A 390 -3.31 -22.80 50.27
N LEU A 391 -2.36 -21.88 50.43
CA LEU A 391 -1.95 -20.97 49.36
C LEU A 391 -1.18 -21.67 48.24
N GLY A 392 -0.36 -22.68 48.55
CA GLY A 392 0.28 -23.50 47.52
C GLY A 392 -0.73 -24.30 46.69
N LEU A 393 -1.76 -24.88 47.32
CA LEU A 393 -2.87 -25.53 46.60
C LEU A 393 -3.67 -24.53 45.75
N ALA A 394 -3.97 -23.35 46.30
CA ALA A 394 -4.67 -22.29 45.57
C ALA A 394 -3.85 -21.77 44.38
N TRP A 395 -2.52 -21.71 44.52
CA TRP A 395 -1.61 -21.26 43.47
C TRP A 395 -1.70 -22.14 42.21
N PHE A 396 -1.74 -23.48 42.34
CA PHE A 396 -1.95 -24.37 41.19
C PHE A 396 -3.25 -24.06 40.43
N GLY A 397 -4.35 -23.85 41.15
CA GLY A 397 -5.63 -23.47 40.55
C GLY A 397 -5.58 -22.11 39.84
N LEU A 398 -4.91 -21.13 40.45
CA LEU A 398 -4.78 -19.78 39.89
C LEU A 398 -3.86 -19.71 38.68
N VAL A 399 -2.76 -20.48 38.65
CA VAL A 399 -1.92 -20.63 37.45
C VAL A 399 -2.75 -21.17 36.27
N PHE A 400 -3.56 -22.20 36.51
CA PHE A 400 -4.43 -22.75 35.46
C PHE A 400 -5.48 -21.74 34.99
N ALA A 401 -6.18 -21.09 35.93
CA ALA A 401 -7.21 -20.10 35.62
C ALA A 401 -6.66 -18.89 34.85
N THR A 402 -5.49 -18.36 35.26
CA THR A 402 -4.83 -17.24 34.58
C THR A 402 -4.36 -17.62 33.17
N THR A 403 -3.88 -18.85 32.98
CA THR A 403 -3.53 -19.38 31.65
C THR A 403 -4.75 -19.33 30.72
N LEU A 404 -5.89 -19.91 31.15
CA LEU A 404 -7.12 -19.91 30.36
C LEU A 404 -7.61 -18.48 30.06
N LEU A 405 -7.63 -17.62 31.07
CA LEU A 405 -8.07 -16.24 30.93
C LEU A 405 -7.19 -15.47 29.93
N SER A 406 -5.87 -15.62 30.01
CA SER A 406 -4.94 -14.93 29.11
C SER A 406 -5.14 -15.32 27.64
N VAL A 407 -5.42 -16.61 27.38
CA VAL A 407 -5.72 -17.13 26.04
C VAL A 407 -7.02 -16.56 25.52
N LEU A 408 -8.09 -16.56 26.33
CA LEU A 408 -9.40 -16.02 25.95
C LEU A 408 -9.35 -14.52 25.66
N VAL A 409 -8.70 -13.75 26.53
CA VAL A 409 -8.54 -12.29 26.38
C VAL A 409 -7.70 -11.97 25.15
N THR A 410 -6.57 -12.65 24.95
CA THR A 410 -5.71 -12.47 23.76
C THR A 410 -6.47 -12.80 22.47
N ALA A 411 -7.23 -13.90 22.46
CA ALA A 411 -8.06 -14.28 21.31
C ALA A 411 -9.16 -13.27 21.00
N ARG A 412 -9.80 -12.70 22.02
CA ARG A 412 -10.81 -11.64 21.85
C ARG A 412 -10.18 -10.35 21.33
N TRP A 413 -9.03 -9.95 21.89
CA TRP A 413 -8.29 -8.76 21.45
C TRP A 413 -7.81 -8.87 20.00
N LEU A 414 -7.22 -10.00 19.61
CA LEU A 414 -6.78 -10.22 18.23
C LEU A 414 -7.95 -10.22 17.24
N ARG A 415 -9.10 -10.79 17.61
CA ARG A 415 -10.33 -10.74 16.79
C ARG A 415 -10.87 -9.33 16.63
N ALA A 416 -10.93 -8.56 17.72
CA ALA A 416 -11.37 -7.16 17.69
C ALA A 416 -10.45 -6.30 16.82
N ARG A 417 -9.13 -6.53 16.91
CA ARG A 417 -8.14 -5.85 16.07
C ARG A 417 -8.31 -6.17 14.60
N ARG A 418 -8.49 -7.45 14.22
CA ARG A 418 -8.76 -7.85 12.83
C ARG A 418 -10.01 -7.20 12.25
N ARG A 419 -11.07 -7.03 13.06
CA ARG A 419 -12.30 -6.37 12.65
C ARG A 419 -12.10 -4.87 12.39
N ARG A 420 -11.26 -4.19 13.18
CA ARG A 420 -10.95 -2.77 12.99
C ARG A 420 -10.05 -2.52 11.78
N THR A 421 -9.19 -3.47 11.43
CA THR A 421 -8.31 -3.37 10.25
C THR A 421 -8.95 -3.94 8.97
N GLY A 422 -10.18 -4.46 9.03
CA GLY A 422 -10.88 -5.09 7.90
C GLY A 422 -12.31 -4.57 7.69
N ALA A 423 -12.64 -3.44 8.32
CA ALA A 423 -13.85 -2.67 8.10
C ALA A 423 -13.41 -1.24 7.81
N GLY A 424 -13.17 -0.97 6.54
CA GLY A 424 -12.76 0.29 5.94
C GLY A 424 -12.92 0.12 4.45
#